data_AF-A0A0F8YSG3-F1
#
_entry.id   AF-A0A0F8YSG3-F1
#
_cell.length_a   1.000
_cell.length_b   1.000
_cell.length_c   1.000
_cell.angle_alpha   90.00
_cell.angle_beta   90.00
_cell.angle_gamma   90.00
#
_symmetry.space_group_name_H-M   'P 1'
#
loop_
_entity.id
_entity.type
_entity.pdbx_description
1 polymer ?
#
loop_
_entity_poly.entity_id
_entity_poly.type
_entity_poly.pdbx_seq_one_letter_code
_entity_poly.pdbx_strand_id
1 'polypeptide(L)' 'SYSLASAGADEHGLIAIDGRELASSDEFHVFYGYLDQDRDFLESIQQGRRPLTDIEEAVQAMKFVDLLLASRI' A
#
# COMPACT_ATOMS: atom_id res chain seq x y z
N SER A 1 -12.12 26.99 14.78
CA SER A 1 -12.95 25.93 15.36
C SER A 1 -12.15 24.63 15.24
N TYR A 2 -11.52 24.18 16.33
CA TYR A 2 -10.73 22.94 16.34
C TYR A 2 -11.69 21.77 16.63
N SER A 3 -11.72 20.78 15.73
CA SER A 3 -12.61 19.62 15.83
C SER A 3 -12.30 18.79 17.08
N LEU A 4 -13.36 18.41 17.81
CA LEU A 4 -13.35 17.50 18.97
C LEU A 4 -12.82 16.08 18.67
N ALA A 5 -12.48 15.78 17.41
CA ALA A 5 -11.91 14.50 16.97
C ALA A 5 -10.47 14.24 17.48
N SER A 6 -9.81 15.25 18.07
CA SER A 6 -8.46 15.11 18.66
C SER A 6 -8.47 14.56 20.10
N ALA A 7 -9.63 14.30 20.69
CA ALA A 7 -9.72 13.62 21.98
C ALA A 7 -9.52 12.12 21.76
N GLY A 8 -8.25 11.72 21.65
CA GLY A 8 -7.84 10.33 21.51
C GLY A 8 -8.38 9.49 22.67
N ALA A 9 -9.48 8.79 22.40
CA ALA A 9 -9.92 7.64 23.16
C ALA A 9 -9.86 6.47 22.19
N ASP A 10 -8.71 5.82 22.12
CA ASP A 10 -8.63 4.53 21.45
C ASP A 10 -7.76 3.62 22.30
N GLU A 11 -8.41 2.71 23.02
CA GLU A 11 -7.74 1.51 23.51
C GLU A 11 -7.33 0.73 22.27
N HIS A 12 -6.09 0.90 21.82
CA HIS A 12 -5.56 0.13 20.71
C HIS A 12 -5.44 -1.33 21.13
N GLY A 13 -6.52 -2.09 20.92
CA GLY A 13 -6.52 -3.54 20.97
C GLY A 13 -5.56 -4.05 19.90
N LEU A 14 -4.61 -4.89 20.30
CA LEU A 14 -3.66 -5.48 19.37
C LEU A 14 -4.39 -6.55 18.55
N ILE A 15 -4.79 -6.22 17.33
CA ILE A 15 -5.44 -7.15 16.41
C ILE A 15 -4.34 -7.89 15.63
N ALA A 16 -4.20 -9.19 15.88
CA ALA A 16 -3.38 -10.05 15.04
C ALA A 16 -4.19 -10.45 13.80
N ILE A 17 -3.62 -10.25 12.61
CA ILE A 17 -4.22 -10.62 11.32
C ILE A 17 -3.34 -11.69 10.68
N ASP A 18 -3.90 -12.87 10.38
CA ASP A 18 -3.20 -13.90 9.60
C ASP A 18 -3.35 -13.60 8.10
N GLY A 19 -2.23 -13.48 7.38
CA GLY A 19 -2.22 -13.21 5.94
C GLY A 19 -2.91 -14.29 5.10
N ARG A 20 -2.88 -15.55 5.54
CA ARG A 20 -3.57 -16.67 4.87
C ARG A 20 -5.08 -16.58 5.03
N GLU A 21 -5.53 -16.23 6.23
CA GLU A 21 -6.94 -16.01 6.52
C GLU A 21 -7.47 -14.83 5.69
N LEU A 22 -6.71 -13.73 5.65
CA LEU A 22 -7.05 -12.55 4.85
C LEU A 22 -7.14 -12.87 3.35
N ALA A 23 -6.19 -13.64 2.83
CA ALA A 23 -6.14 -14.02 1.43
C ALA A 23 -7.06 -15.20 1.07
N SER A 24 -7.70 -15.83 2.06
CA SER A 24 -8.49 -17.06 1.91
C SER A 24 -7.76 -18.15 1.11
N SER A 25 -6.44 -18.27 1.28
CA SER A 25 -5.60 -19.18 0.51
C SER A 25 -4.37 -19.64 1.30
N ASP A 26 -4.03 -20.93 1.17
CA ASP A 26 -2.79 -21.53 1.68
C ASP A 26 -1.66 -21.51 0.64
N GLU A 27 -1.90 -20.97 -0.56
CA GLU A 27 -0.88 -20.87 -1.60
C GLU A 27 0.04 -19.67 -1.34
N PHE A 28 1.34 -19.94 -1.19
CA PHE A 28 2.33 -18.93 -0.79
C PHE A 28 2.31 -17.66 -1.64
N HIS A 29 2.15 -17.79 -2.95
CA HIS A 29 2.12 -16.65 -3.85
C HIS A 29 0.84 -15.80 -3.74
N VAL A 30 -0.20 -16.29 -3.06
CA VAL A 30 -1.49 -15.58 -2.90
C VAL A 30 -1.53 -14.74 -1.63
N PHE A 31 -1.05 -15.27 -0.51
CA PHE A 31 -1.03 -14.53 0.77
C PHE A 31 0.28 -13.81 1.05
N TYR A 32 1.31 -14.02 0.24
CA TYR A 32 2.62 -13.41 0.39
C TYR A 32 3.19 -13.00 -0.98
N GLY A 33 3.68 -11.76 -1.09
CA GLY A 33 4.35 -11.25 -2.29
C GLY A 33 3.59 -10.16 -3.03
N TYR A 34 3.65 -10.20 -4.36
CA TYR A 34 3.21 -9.13 -5.26
C TYR A 34 2.12 -9.58 -6.25
N LEU A 35 1.32 -10.61 -5.92
CA LEU A 35 0.37 -11.20 -6.86
C LEU A 35 -0.64 -10.21 -7.44
N ASP A 36 -1.18 -9.32 -6.60
CA ASP A 36 -2.15 -8.33 -7.06
C ASP A 36 -1.49 -7.28 -7.97
N GLN A 37 -0.25 -6.91 -7.69
CA GLN A 37 0.54 -6.01 -8.54
C GLN A 37 0.89 -6.68 -9.87
N ASP A 38 1.26 -7.96 -9.86
CA ASP A 38 1.56 -8.73 -11.07
C ASP A 38 0.31 -8.88 -11.95
N ARG A 39 -0.85 -9.16 -11.33
CA ARG A 39 -2.15 -9.21 -12.03
C ARG A 39 -2.51 -7.86 -12.63
N ASP A 40 -2.41 -6.78 -11.85
CA ASP A 40 -2.71 -5.43 -12.34
C ASP A 40 -1.85 -5.06 -13.56
N PHE A 41 -0.56 -5.38 -13.51
CA PHE A 41 0.35 -5.11 -14.63
C PHE A 41 -0.03 -5.88 -15.89
N LEU A 42 -0.34 -7.17 -15.78
CA LEU A 42 -0.75 -7.99 -16.92
C LEU A 42 -2.06 -7.47 -17.53
N GLU A 43 -3.04 -7.17 -16.68
CA GLU A 43 -4.32 -6.61 -17.11
C GLU A 43 -4.17 -5.25 -17.77
N SER A 44 -3.27 -4.39 -17.25
CA SER A 44 -3.06 -3.06 -17.80
C SER A 44 -2.58 -3.12 -19.24
N ILE A 45 -1.69 -4.05 -19.53
CA ILE A 45 -1.20 -4.32 -20.89
C ILE A 45 -2.34 -4.84 -21.77
N GLN A 46 -3.09 -5.85 -21.32
CA GLN A 46 -4.16 -6.47 -22.10
C GLN A 46 -5.28 -5.49 -22.45
N GLN A 47 -5.61 -4.58 -21.54
CA GLN A 47 -6.71 -3.62 -21.68
C GLN A 47 -6.24 -2.28 -22.28
N GLY A 48 -4.94 -2.08 -22.47
CA GLY A 48 -4.38 -0.81 -22.92
C GLY A 48 -4.62 0.34 -21.94
N ARG A 49 -4.71 0.05 -20.63
CA ARG A 49 -4.85 1.05 -19.57
C ARG A 49 -3.53 1.32 -18.88
N ARG A 50 -3.45 2.42 -18.14
CA ARG A 50 -2.33 2.70 -17.23
C ARG A 50 -2.35 1.67 -16.08
N PRO A 51 -1.19 1.13 -15.66
CA PRO A 51 -1.11 0.33 -14.44
C PRO A 51 -1.41 1.18 -13.20
N LEU A 52 -1.70 0.52 -12.08
CA LEU A 52 -2.01 1.17 -10.80
C LEU A 52 -0.85 2.01 -10.27
N THR A 53 0.39 1.60 -10.56
CA THR A 53 1.59 2.38 -10.25
C THR A 53 2.49 2.40 -11.47
N ASP A 54 2.75 3.59 -11.99
CA ASP A 54 3.66 3.75 -13.12
C ASP A 54 4.98 4.42 -12.73
N ILE A 55 5.86 4.58 -13.73
CA ILE A 55 7.18 5.14 -13.50
C ILE A 55 7.15 6.61 -13.11
N GLU A 56 6.14 7.37 -13.55
CA GLU A 56 6.02 8.80 -13.21
C GLU A 56 5.66 8.96 -11.73
N GLU A 57 4.76 8.12 -11.23
CA GLU A 57 4.38 8.07 -9.81
C GLU A 57 5.57 7.61 -8.95
N ALA A 58 6.32 6.59 -9.39
CA ALA A 58 7.53 6.16 -8.72
C ALA A 58 8.57 7.29 -8.60
N VAL A 59 8.73 8.12 -9.64
CA VAL A 59 9.61 9.29 -9.60
C VAL A 59 9.16 10.31 -8.54
N GLN A 60 7.85 10.54 -8.39
CA GLN A 60 7.35 11.46 -7.35
C GLN A 60 7.59 10.90 -5.95
N ALA A 61 7.41 9.59 -5.75
CA ALA A 61 7.71 8.94 -4.49
C ALA A 61 9.19 9.10 -4.11
N MET A 62 10.11 8.91 -5.06
CA MET A 62 11.55 9.09 -4.82
C MET A 62 11.91 10.55 -4.48
N LYS A 63 11.33 11.53 -5.19
CA LYS A 63 11.50 12.95 -4.84
C LYS A 63 11.02 13.28 -3.43
N PHE A 64 9.93 12.65 -2.99
CA PHE A 64 9.42 12.82 -1.64
C PHE A 64 10.36 12.21 -0.59
N VAL A 65 10.92 11.03 -0.87
CA VAL A 65 11.98 10.44 -0.04
C VAL A 65 13.19 11.37 0.07
N ASP A 66 13.66 11.93 -1.04
CA ASP A 66 14.76 12.90 -1.04
C ASP A 66 14.45 14.13 -0.18
N LEU A 67 13.21 14.64 -0.24
CA LEU A 67 12.75 15.76 0.58
C LEU A 67 12.81 15.41 2.08
N LEU A 68 12.32 14.24 2.48
CA LEU A 68 12.34 13.79 3.89
C LEU A 68 13.77 13.66 4.40
N LEU A 69 14.66 13.05 3.60
CA LEU A 69 16.07 12.88 3.95
C LEU A 69 16.79 14.24 4.08
N ALA A 70 16.51 15.18 3.18
CA ALA A 70 17.07 16.53 3.24
C ALA A 70 16.55 17.33 4.44
N SER A 71 15.31 17.10 4.86
CA SER A 71 14.65 17.83 5.94
C SER A 71 15.06 17.38 7.35
N ARG A 72 15.80 16.27 7.49
CA ARG A 72 16.27 15.68 8.76
C ARG A 72 15.25 15.80 9.90
N ILE A 73 14.06 15.22 9.70
CA ILE A 73 13.09 14.98 10.76
C ILE A 73 13.50 13.70 11.50
#